data_AF-A0A2A9DTJ2-F1
#
_entry.id   AF-A0A2A9DTJ2-F1
#
_cell.length_a   1.000
_cell.length_b   1.000
_cell.length_c   1.000
_cell.angle_alpha   90.00
_cell.angle_beta   90.00
_cell.angle_gamma   90.00
#
_symmetry.space_group_name_H-M   'P 1'
#
loop_
_entity.id
_entity.type
_entity.pdbx_description
1 polymer ?
#
loop_
_entity_poly.entity_id
_entity_poly.type
_entity_poly.pdbx_seq_one_letter_code
_entity_poly.pdbx_strand_id
1 'polypeptide(L)' 'MSESPEKLWYTESELATLLRVHPSTVSRRVREGTLPFTPLVVGTRRVYPVAEVRRLAGLFA' A
#
# COMPACT_ATOMS: atom_id res chain seq x y z
N MET A 1 -26.52 6.51 -3.79
CA MET A 1 -25.07 6.66 -3.53
C MET A 1 -24.38 5.48 -4.16
N SER A 2 -23.54 5.68 -5.17
CA SER A 2 -22.83 4.58 -5.80
C SER A 2 -21.78 4.07 -4.83
N GLU A 3 -22.03 2.91 -4.21
CA GLU A 3 -21.00 2.12 -3.53
C GLU A 3 -19.95 1.75 -4.57
N SER A 4 -18.91 2.58 -4.66
CA SER A 4 -17.71 2.19 -5.38
C SER A 4 -17.15 0.97 -4.64
N PRO A 5 -16.83 -0.14 -5.32
CA PRO A 5 -16.30 -1.32 -4.65
C PRO A 5 -15.14 -0.88 -3.77
N GLU A 6 -15.26 -1.13 -2.46
CA GLU A 6 -14.26 -0.69 -1.50
C GLU A 6 -12.91 -1.24 -1.93
N LYS A 7 -12.00 -0.33 -2.27
CA LYS A 7 -10.68 -0.72 -2.72
C LYS A 7 -9.97 -1.41 -1.56
N LEU A 8 -9.72 -2.71 -1.70
CA LEU A 8 -9.09 -3.52 -0.66
C LEU A 8 -7.56 -3.42 -0.67
N TRP A 9 -6.98 -3.14 -1.84
CA TRP A 9 -5.53 -3.20 -2.04
C TRP A 9 -4.99 -1.98 -2.79
N TYR A 10 -3.85 -1.47 -2.36
CA TYR A 10 -3.01 -0.56 -3.12
C TYR A 10 -1.98 -1.36 -3.93
N THR A 11 -1.72 -0.92 -5.15
CA THR A 11 -0.49 -1.28 -5.88
C THR A 11 0.71 -0.53 -5.31
N GLU A 12 1.92 -0.92 -5.69
CA GLU A 12 3.14 -0.21 -5.28
C GLU A 12 3.15 1.26 -5.71
N SER A 13 2.72 1.57 -6.93
CA SER A 13 2.64 2.95 -7.44
C SER A 13 1.64 3.80 -6.66
N GLU A 14 0.51 3.21 -6.27
CA GLU A 14 -0.52 3.90 -5.49
C GLU A 14 -0.06 4.14 -4.05
N LEU A 15 0.59 3.15 -3.45
CA LEU A 15 1.21 3.31 -2.13
C LEU A 15 2.29 4.39 -2.15
N ALA A 16 3.14 4.40 -3.19
CA ALA A 16 4.18 5.42 -3.36
C ALA A 16 3.58 6.83 -3.46
N THR A 17 2.50 6.97 -4.22
CA THR A 17 1.74 8.23 -4.34
C THR A 17 1.17 8.67 -2.99
N LEU A 18 0.56 7.74 -2.25
CA LEU A 18 -0.03 8.01 -0.93
C LEU A 18 1.03 8.47 0.08
N LEU A 19 2.18 7.79 0.09
CA LEU A 19 3.30 8.11 0.98
C LEU A 19 4.16 9.29 0.49
N ARG A 20 3.86 9.84 -0.70
CA ARG A 20 4.63 10.90 -1.36
C ARG A 20 6.12 10.56 -1.52
N VAL A 21 6.39 9.32 -1.90
CA VAL A 21 7.75 8.83 -2.19
C VAL A 21 7.83 8.26 -3.60
N HIS A 22 9.03 8.08 -4.13
CA HIS A 22 9.22 7.37 -5.39
C HIS A 22 8.95 5.86 -5.22
N PRO A 23 8.36 5.15 -6.21
CA PRO A 23 8.09 3.71 -6.11
C PRO A 23 9.30 2.87 -5.71
N SER A 24 10.50 3.20 -6.20
CA SER A 24 11.74 2.50 -5.82
C SER A 24 12.04 2.57 -4.31
N THR A 25 11.60 3.62 -3.61
CA THR A 25 11.70 3.70 -2.15
C THR A 25 10.81 2.66 -1.49
N VAL A 26 9.61 2.44 -2.01
CA VAL A 26 8.71 1.39 -1.53
C VAL A 26 9.33 0.02 -1.78
N SER A 27 9.78 -0.28 -3.01
CA SER A 27 10.39 -1.58 -3.33
C SER A 27 11.64 -1.84 -2.48
N ARG A 28 12.45 -0.80 -2.22
CA ARG A 28 13.61 -0.88 -1.32
C ARG A 28 13.19 -1.23 0.10
N ARG A 29 12.22 -0.52 0.69
CA ARG A 29 11.75 -0.81 2.05
C ARG A 29 11.12 -2.19 2.19
N VAL A 30 10.42 -2.68 1.16
CA VAL A 30 9.94 -4.06 1.13
C VAL A 30 11.11 -5.05 1.19
N ARG A 31 12.15 -4.82 0.37
CA ARG A 31 13.34 -5.68 0.34
C ARG A 31 14.10 -5.67 1.66
N GLU A 32 14.20 -4.50 2.29
CA GLU A 32 14.86 -4.30 3.59
C GLU A 32 13.99 -4.76 4.77
N GLY A 33 12.71 -5.08 4.57
CA GLY A 33 11.78 -5.44 5.64
C GLY A 33 11.45 -4.27 6.58
N THR A 34 11.58 -3.03 6.11
CA THR A 34 11.42 -1.81 6.92
C THR A 34 10.05 -1.15 6.77
N LEU A 35 9.14 -1.76 6.00
CA LEU A 35 7.74 -1.32 6.00
C LEU A 35 7.03 -1.79 7.27
N PRO A 36 6.16 -0.95 7.86
CA PRO A 36 5.40 -1.31 9.06
C PRO A 36 4.21 -2.25 8.79
N PHE A 37 4.12 -2.82 7.58
CA PHE A 37 3.06 -3.74 7.15
C PHE A 37 3.61 -4.74 6.13
N THR A 38 2.97 -5.90 6.04
CA THR A 38 3.41 -7.00 5.16
C THR A 38 2.68 -6.91 3.81
N PRO A 39 3.41 -6.82 2.67
CA PRO A 39 2.77 -6.92 1.37
C PRO A 39 2.23 -8.32 1.13
N LEU A 40 1.06 -8.41 0.49
CA LEU A 40 0.59 -9.67 -0.08
C LEU A 40 1.11 -9.82 -1.51
N VAL A 41 1.40 -11.06 -1.90
CA VAL A 41 1.82 -11.39 -3.26
C VAL A 41 0.65 -12.04 -3.98
N VAL A 42 0.19 -11.40 -5.06
CA VAL A 42 -0.86 -11.89 -5.94
C VAL A 42 -0.25 -12.11 -7.32
N GLY A 43 0.01 -13.37 -7.66
CA GLY A 43 0.79 -13.72 -8.84
C GLY A 43 2.21 -13.17 -8.76
N THR A 44 2.62 -12.33 -9.71
CA THR A 44 3.94 -11.67 -9.73
C THR A 44 3.94 -10.28 -9.10
N ARG A 45 2.79 -9.80 -8.60
CA ARG A 45 2.62 -8.44 -8.09
C ARG A 45 2.52 -8.42 -6.58
N ARG A 46 3.04 -7.35 -5.98
CA ARG A 46 2.84 -7.02 -4.57
C ARG A 46 1.68 -6.05 -4.44
N VAL A 47 0.82 -6.33 -3.48
CA VAL A 47 -0.33 -5.49 -3.15
C VAL A 47 -0.36 -5.23 -1.64
N TYR A 48 -0.88 -4.08 -1.26
CA TYR A 48 -0.79 -3.57 0.11
C TYR A 48 -2.19 -3.31 0.66
N PRO A 49 -2.60 -3.93 1.79
CA PRO A 49 -3.96 -3.77 2.31
C PRO A 49 -4.29 -2.31 2.64
N VAL A 50 -5.37 -1.81 2.05
CA VAL A 50 -5.78 -0.40 2.18
C VAL A 50 -6.10 -0.04 3.62
N ALA A 51 -6.80 -0.92 4.34
CA ALA A 51 -7.16 -0.68 5.74
C ALA A 51 -5.93 -0.55 6.65
N GLU A 52 -4.92 -1.39 6.44
CA GLU A 52 -3.69 -1.38 7.24
C GLU A 52 -2.81 -0.17 6.91
N VAL A 53 -2.64 0.14 5.61
CA VAL A 53 -1.90 1.32 5.16
C VAL A 53 -2.55 2.60 5.69
N ARG A 54 -3.87 2.73 5.62
CA ARG A 54 -4.59 3.91 6.13
C ARG A 54 -4.45 4.05 7.65
N ARG A 55 -4.60 2.95 8.39
CA ARG A 55 -4.41 2.91 9.84
C ARG A 55 -3.03 3.43 10.24
N LEU A 56 -1.98 2.97 9.57
CA LEU A 56 -0.60 3.33 9.90
C LEU A 56 -0.21 4.72 9.40
N ALA A 57 -0.80 5.19 8.31
CA ALA A 57 -0.60 6.54 7.81
C ALA A 57 -1.37 7.60 8.61
N GLY A 58 -2.18 7.21 9.61
CA GLY A 58 -3.06 8.13 10.32
C GLY A 58 -4.19 8.69 9.45
N LEU A 59 -4.46 8.04 8.30
CA LEU A 59 -5.50 8.41 7.36
C LEU A 59 -6.81 7.72 7.76
N PHE A 60 -7.27 7.99 8.97
CA PHE A 60 -8.65 7.70 9.35
C PHE A 60 -9.52 8.84 8.82
N ALA A 61 -10.55 8.49 8.05
CA ALA A 61 -11.68 9.36 7.77
C ALA A 61 -12.69 9.22 8.91
#